data_AF-A0A5C5TSF6-F1
#
_entry.id   AF-A0A5C5TSF6-F1
#
_cell.length_a   1.000
_cell.length_b   1.000
_cell.length_c   1.000
_cell.angle_alpha   90.00
_cell.angle_beta   90.00
_cell.angle_gamma   90.00
#
_symmetry.space_group_name_H-M   'P 1'
#
loop_
_entity.id
_entity.type
_entity.pdbx_description
1 polymer ?
#
loop_
_entity_poly.entity_id
_entity_poly.type
_entity_poly.pdbx_seq_one_letter_code
_entity_poly.pdbx_strand_id
1 'polypeptide(L)'
;MLKELKDFLFKGNIVDLAVAVIIGAAFSAIVTSLVADIITPIIGMIIGQPDFSGIMLGSIAIGKFINAVVNFLIVGTVMFFIVKAANKAMKAPAEEAPAGPSQEELLAEIRDLLAKK
;
A
#
# COMPACT_ATOMS: atom_id res chain seq x y z
N MET A 1 29.24 -11.81 -16.41
CA MET A 1 28.82 -10.44 -16.05
C MET A 1 27.34 -10.18 -16.39
N LEU A 2 26.95 -9.91 -17.65
CA LEU A 2 25.53 -9.64 -18.00
C LEU A 2 24.60 -10.85 -17.80
N LYS A 3 25.08 -12.06 -18.08
CA LYS A 3 24.33 -13.31 -17.85
C LYS A 3 24.16 -13.60 -16.35
N GLU A 4 25.22 -13.43 -15.56
CA GLU A 4 25.18 -13.59 -14.09
C GLU A 4 24.32 -12.51 -13.40
N LEU A 5 24.34 -11.27 -13.89
CA LEU A 5 23.46 -10.19 -13.42
C LEU A 5 22.00 -10.53 -13.71
N LYS A 6 21.71 -11.01 -14.93
CA LYS A 6 20.38 -11.49 -15.30
C LYS A 6 19.95 -12.63 -14.36
N ASP A 7 20.75 -13.67 -14.23
CA ASP A 7 20.44 -14.83 -13.38
C ASP A 7 20.32 -14.45 -11.89
N PHE A 8 21.04 -13.43 -11.43
CA PHE A 8 20.89 -12.86 -10.09
C PHE A 8 19.56 -12.11 -9.93
N LEU A 9 19.23 -11.20 -10.85
CA LEU A 9 17.98 -10.41 -10.82
C LEU A 9 16.74 -11.30 -10.97
N PHE A 10 16.83 -12.38 -11.76
CA PHE A 10 15.76 -13.35 -11.95
C PHE A 10 15.73 -14.46 -10.90
N LYS A 11 16.55 -14.41 -9.84
CA LYS A 11 16.28 -15.21 -8.64
C LYS A 11 14.94 -14.76 -8.06
N GLY A 12 14.04 -15.72 -7.87
CA GLY A 12 12.58 -15.58 -7.76
C GLY A 12 11.99 -14.83 -6.57
N ASN A 13 12.63 -13.74 -6.13
CA ASN A 13 12.07 -12.82 -5.14
C ASN A 13 12.54 -11.37 -5.37
N ILE A 14 13.59 -11.12 -6.16
CA ILE A 14 14.14 -9.76 -6.34
C ILE A 14 13.23 -8.91 -7.22
N VAL A 15 12.66 -9.48 -8.28
CA VAL A 15 11.73 -8.77 -9.17
C VAL A 15 10.46 -8.38 -8.41
N ASP A 16 9.87 -9.32 -7.67
CA ASP A 16 8.66 -9.07 -6.89
C ASP A 16 8.89 -8.04 -5.78
N LEU A 17 10.05 -8.13 -5.10
CA LEU A 17 10.47 -7.12 -4.12
C LEU A 17 10.63 -5.74 -4.76
N ALA A 18 11.28 -5.66 -5.93
CA ALA A 18 11.48 -4.39 -6.63
C ALA A 18 10.15 -3.76 -7.04
N VAL A 19 9.22 -4.56 -7.56
CA VAL A 19 7.88 -4.10 -7.92
C VAL A 19 7.11 -3.63 -6.67
N ALA A 20 7.16 -4.38 -5.56
CA ALA A 20 6.50 -4.00 -4.32
C ALA A 20 7.03 -2.66 -3.77
N VAL A 21 8.34 -2.44 -3.80
CA VAL A 21 8.97 -1.18 -3.34
C VAL A 21 8.56 0.00 -4.23
N ILE A 22 8.59 -0.17 -5.55
CA ILE A 22 8.22 0.89 -6.51
C ILE A 22 6.74 1.25 -6.35
N ILE A 23 5.85 0.25 -6.28
CA ILE A 23 4.41 0.47 -6.09
C ILE A 23 4.15 1.12 -4.74
N GLY A 24 4.81 0.68 -3.67
CA GLY A 24 4.69 1.27 -2.34
C GLY A 24 5.09 2.75 -2.32
N ALA A 25 6.19 3.10 -2.98
CA ALA A 25 6.64 4.49 -3.09
C ALA A 25 5.66 5.35 -3.90
N ALA A 26 5.21 4.87 -5.06
CA ALA A 26 4.25 5.58 -5.90
C ALA A 26 2.91 5.78 -5.18
N PHE A 27 2.42 4.77 -4.48
CA PHE A 27 1.19 4.84 -3.70
C PHE A 27 1.32 5.82 -2.53
N SER A 28 2.43 5.79 -1.80
CA SER A 28 2.73 6.76 -0.74
C SER A 28 2.70 8.20 -1.26
N ALA A 29 3.25 8.46 -2.45
CA ALA A 29 3.22 9.78 -3.08
C ALA A 29 1.79 10.26 -3.39
N ILE A 30 0.92 9.37 -3.90
CA ILE A 30 -0.50 9.68 -4.16
C ILE A 30 -1.22 10.04 -2.86
N VAL A 31 -1.04 9.22 -1.81
CA VAL A 31 -1.66 9.49 -0.49
C VAL A 31 -1.13 10.80 0.08
N THR A 32 0.17 11.05 -0.02
CA THR A 32 0.78 12.30 0.44
C THR A 32 0.19 13.51 -0.28
N SER A 33 0.04 13.47 -1.60
CA SER A 33 -0.58 14.56 -2.37
C SER A 33 -2.05 14.76 -2.01
N LEU A 34 -2.84 13.69 -1.85
CA LEU A 34 -4.22 13.81 -1.37
C LEU A 34 -4.29 14.53 -0.01
N VAL A 35 -3.37 14.23 0.89
CA VAL A 35 -3.38 14.85 2.22
C VAL A 35 -2.86 16.28 2.20
N ALA A 36 -1.72 16.52 1.54
CA ALA A 36 -1.08 17.82 1.51
C ALA A 36 -1.85 18.83 0.64
N ASP A 37 -2.35 18.40 -0.53
CA ASP A 37 -2.89 19.30 -1.55
C ASP A 37 -4.41 19.43 -1.48
N ILE A 38 -5.11 18.45 -0.87
CA ILE A 38 -6.58 18.45 -0.80
C ILE A 38 -7.07 18.55 0.64
N ILE A 39 -6.68 17.62 1.52
CA ILE A 39 -7.22 17.57 2.88
C ILE A 39 -6.74 18.74 3.74
N THR A 40 -5.44 19.04 3.73
CA THR A 40 -4.85 20.09 4.57
C THR A 40 -5.40 21.49 4.26
N PRO A 41 -5.56 21.91 2.99
CA PRO A 41 -6.22 23.18 2.66
C PRO A 41 -7.68 23.23 3.10
N ILE A 42 -8.44 22.13 2.96
CA ILE A 42 -9.84 22.07 3.41
C ILE A 42 -9.95 22.23 4.93
N ILE A 43 -9.09 21.53 5.68
CA ILE A 43 -9.02 21.68 7.14
C ILE A 43 -8.62 23.11 7.50
N GLY A 44 -7.65 23.68 6.78
CA GLY A 44 -7.23 25.08 6.94
C GLY A 44 -8.35 26.09 6.73
N MET A 45 -9.23 25.88 5.75
CA MET A 45 -10.39 26.73 5.51
C MET A 45 -11.42 26.68 6.64
N ILE A 46 -11.55 25.54 7.33
CA ILE A 46 -12.53 25.34 8.42
C ILE A 46 -11.97 25.82 9.77
N ILE A 47 -10.70 25.51 10.05
CA ILE A 47 -10.06 25.79 11.35
C ILE A 47 -9.35 27.15 11.37
N GLY A 48 -9.11 27.76 10.20
CA GLY A 48 -8.57 29.11 10.05
C GLY A 48 -7.04 29.22 10.12
N GLN A 49 -6.32 28.18 10.54
CA GLN A 49 -4.86 28.10 10.49
C GLN A 49 -4.43 26.77 9.83
N PRO A 50 -4.07 26.78 8.53
CA PRO A 50 -3.55 25.60 7.84
C PRO A 50 -2.13 25.22 8.25
N ASP A 51 -1.39 26.13 8.89
CA ASP A 51 0.04 25.95 9.15
C ASP A 51 0.43 26.44 10.55
N PHE A 52 0.92 25.52 11.40
CA PHE A 52 1.45 25.83 12.72
C PHE A 52 2.94 26.21 12.70
N SER A 53 3.61 26.23 11.55
CA SER A 53 5.07 26.38 11.42
C SER A 53 5.65 27.65 12.06
N GLY A 54 4.84 28.70 12.18
CA GLY A 54 5.21 29.97 12.81
C GLY A 54 5.35 29.91 14.34
N ILE A 55 4.88 28.83 14.99
CA ILE A 55 5.02 28.67 16.43
C ILE A 55 6.45 28.25 16.75
N MET A 56 7.21 29.16 17.35
CA MET A 56 8.56 28.91 17.84
C MET A 56 8.65 29.16 19.35
N LEU A 57 9.34 28.26 20.05
CA LEU A 57 9.72 28.42 21.45
C LEU A 57 11.23 28.70 21.49
N GLY A 58 11.60 29.98 21.42
CA GLY A 58 12.99 30.38 21.18
C GLY A 58 13.47 29.90 19.81
N SER A 59 14.54 29.10 19.79
CA SER A 59 15.10 28.49 18.56
C SER A 59 14.42 27.19 18.13
N ILE A 60 13.43 26.71 18.90
CA ILE A 60 12.79 25.42 18.68
C ILE A 60 11.51 25.63 17.85
N ALA A 61 11.50 25.10 16.62
CA ALA A 61 10.36 25.14 15.71
C ALA A 61 9.28 24.11 16.09
N ILE A 62 8.68 24.25 17.27
CA ILE A 62 7.64 23.34 17.77
C ILE A 62 6.44 23.24 16.83
N GLY A 63 6.14 24.32 16.11
CA GLY A 63 5.13 24.38 15.07
C GLY A 63 5.29 23.34 13.97
N LYS A 64 6.53 23.10 13.51
CA LYS A 64 6.83 22.07 12.50
C LYS A 64 6.57 20.66 13.01
N PHE A 65 6.85 20.42 14.29
CA PHE A 65 6.57 19.13 14.91
C PHE A 65 5.06 18.89 15.03
N ILE A 66 4.29 19.90 15.45
CA ILE A 66 2.82 19.82 15.51
C ILE A 66 2.25 19.54 14.12
N ASN A 67 2.70 20.24 13.08
CA ASN A 67 2.32 19.94 11.69
C ASN A 67 2.64 18.51 11.29
N ALA A 68 3.82 17.98 11.66
CA ALA A 68 4.20 16.61 11.34
C ALA A 68 3.28 15.58 12.03
N VAL A 69 2.91 15.81 13.29
CA VAL A 69 1.98 14.96 14.04
C VAL A 69 0.58 15.00 13.42
N VAL A 70 0.08 16.19 13.11
CA VAL A 70 -1.23 16.36 12.45
C VAL A 70 -1.24 15.67 11.09
N ASN A 71 -0.20 15.88 10.27
CA ASN A 71 -0.05 15.23 8.97
C ASN A 71 -0.02 13.70 9.11
N PHE A 72 0.73 13.16 10.08
CA PHE A 72 0.77 11.72 10.33
C PHE A 72 -0.61 11.15 10.68
N LEU A 73 -1.38 11.84 11.53
CA LEU A 73 -2.74 11.42 11.89
C LEU A 73 -3.69 11.45 10.68
N ILE A 74 -3.59 12.47 9.84
CA ILE A 74 -4.42 12.58 8.63
C ILE A 74 -4.04 11.49 7.62
N VAL A 75 -2.75 11.35 7.28
CA VAL A 75 -2.26 10.31 6.36
C VAL A 75 -2.65 8.92 6.84
N GLY A 76 -2.43 8.61 8.13
CA GLY A 76 -2.80 7.32 8.71
C GLY A 76 -4.31 7.05 8.64
N THR A 77 -5.14 8.06 8.91
CA THR A 77 -6.60 7.94 8.83
C THR A 77 -7.07 7.72 7.39
N VAL A 78 -6.54 8.50 6.44
CA VAL A 78 -6.86 8.36 5.01
C VAL A 78 -6.40 6.98 4.50
N MET A 79 -5.19 6.55 4.85
CA MET A 79 -4.65 5.23 4.52
C MET A 79 -5.56 4.10 5.05
N PHE A 80 -6.03 4.22 6.29
CA PHE A 80 -6.98 3.26 6.86
C PHE A 80 -8.27 3.16 6.04
N PHE A 81 -8.85 4.29 5.62
CA PHE A 81 -10.05 4.29 4.78
C PHE A 81 -9.79 3.70 3.39
N ILE A 82 -8.65 4.00 2.77
CA ILE A 82 -8.29 3.44 1.46
C ILE A 82 -8.12 1.92 1.56
N VAL A 83 -7.35 1.44 2.54
CA VAL A 83 -7.15 0.00 2.76
C VAL A 83 -8.46 -0.69 3.10
N LYS A 84 -9.33 -0.07 3.91
CA LYS A 84 -10.67 -0.60 4.21
C LYS A 84 -11.55 -0.67 2.96
N ALA A 85 -11.51 0.33 2.10
CA ALA A 85 -12.25 0.34 0.84
C ALA A 85 -11.73 -0.73 -0.13
N ALA A 86 -10.40 -0.85 -0.27
CA ALA A 86 -9.76 -1.88 -1.08
C ALA A 86 -10.11 -3.28 -0.56
N ASN A 87 -9.97 -3.54 0.75
CA ASN A 87 -10.33 -4.82 1.37
C ASN A 87 -11.83 -5.12 1.22
N LYS A 88 -12.71 -4.12 1.23
CA LYS A 88 -14.15 -4.31 0.98
C LYS A 88 -14.43 -4.62 -0.49
N ALA A 89 -13.76 -3.94 -1.42
CA ALA A 89 -13.90 -4.16 -2.85
C ALA A 89 -13.35 -5.53 -3.28
N MET A 90 -12.23 -5.96 -2.70
CA MET A 90 -11.66 -7.30 -2.90
C MET A 90 -12.47 -8.41 -2.21
N LYS A 91 -13.31 -8.06 -1.22
CA LYS A 91 -14.28 -8.97 -0.58
C LYS A 91 -15.63 -9.03 -1.26
N ALA A 92 -15.97 -8.09 -2.16
CA ALA A 92 -17.09 -8.31 -3.08
C ALA A 92 -16.72 -9.54 -3.91
N PRO A 93 -17.63 -10.53 -4.06
CA PRO A 93 -17.27 -11.81 -4.63
C PRO A 93 -16.60 -11.55 -5.95
N ALA A 94 -15.29 -11.84 -5.99
CA ALA A 94 -14.67 -12.27 -7.21
C ALA A 94 -15.59 -13.41 -7.65
N GLU A 95 -16.45 -13.12 -8.62
CA GLU A 95 -17.05 -14.13 -9.45
C GLU A 95 -15.90 -15.09 -9.75
N GLU A 96 -15.98 -16.29 -9.17
CA GLU A 96 -14.96 -17.30 -9.27
C GLU A 96 -14.73 -17.50 -10.76
N ALA A 97 -13.75 -16.78 -11.33
CA ALA A 97 -13.10 -17.21 -12.54
C ALA A 97 -12.63 -18.60 -12.14
N PRO A 98 -13.23 -19.68 -12.69
CA PRO A 98 -13.12 -21.01 -12.13
C PRO A 98 -11.63 -21.26 -11.94
N ALA A 99 -11.20 -21.28 -10.68
CA ALA A 99 -9.87 -21.72 -10.37
C ALA A 99 -9.85 -23.12 -10.96
N GLY A 100 -9.05 -23.32 -12.01
CA GLY A 100 -8.82 -24.66 -12.54
C GLY A 100 -8.53 -25.60 -11.37
N PRO A 101 -8.85 -26.90 -11.50
CA PRO A 101 -8.89 -27.83 -10.38
C PRO A 101 -7.69 -27.60 -9.48
N SER A 102 -7.97 -27.34 -8.20
CA SER A 102 -6.95 -27.11 -7.19
C SER A 102 -5.92 -28.24 -7.23
N GLN A 103 -4.68 -27.94 -6.86
CA GLN A 103 -3.64 -28.98 -6.84
C GLN A 103 -4.06 -30.18 -5.99
N GLU A 104 -4.86 -29.95 -4.95
CA GLU A 104 -5.45 -31.00 -4.11
C GLU A 104 -6.47 -31.86 -4.87
N GLU A 105 -7.32 -31.25 -5.70
CA GLU A 105 -8.25 -31.99 -6.59
C GLU A 105 -7.50 -32.79 -7.65
N LEU A 106 -6.47 -32.21 -8.27
CA LEU A 106 -5.61 -32.92 -9.23
C LEU A 106 -4.87 -34.09 -8.57
N LEU A 107 -4.38 -33.92 -7.34
CA LEU A 107 -3.74 -34.99 -6.59
C LEU A 107 -4.73 -36.09 -6.18
N ALA A 108 -5.97 -35.72 -5.85
CA ALA A 108 -7.05 -36.67 -5.58
C ALA A 108 -7.40 -37.47 -6.85
N GLU A 109 -7.50 -36.80 -8.00
CA GLU A 109 -7.72 -37.44 -9.30
C GLU A 109 -6.59 -38.39 -9.66
N ILE A 110 -5.32 -37.98 -9.48
CA ILE A 110 -4.15 -38.83 -9.71
C ILE A 110 -4.16 -40.05 -8.78
N ARG A 111 -4.49 -39.88 -7.49
CA ARG A 111 -4.61 -40.99 -6.55
C ARG A 111 -5.66 -42.00 -7.01
N ASP A 112 -6.83 -41.52 -7.40
CA ASP A 112 -7.95 -42.38 -7.78
C ASP A 112 -7.70 -43.09 -9.13
N LEU A 113 -6.97 -42.44 -10.04
CA LEU A 113 -6.49 -43.05 -11.29
C LEU A 113 -5.40 -44.11 -11.05
N LEU A 114 -4.51 -43.89 -10.07
CA LEU A 114 -3.50 -44.88 -9.68
C LEU A 114 -4.12 -46.09 -8.96
N ALA A 115 -5.16 -45.89 -8.15
CA ALA A 115 -5.86 -46.99 -7.47
C ALA A 115 -6.68 -47.89 -8.42
N LYS A 116 -7.01 -47.38 -9.62
CA LYS A 116 -7.71 -48.13 -10.68
C LYS A 116 -6.77 -48.92 -11.61
N LYS A 117 -5.45 -48.78 -11.44
CA LYS A 117 -4.42 -49.53 -12.16
C LYS A 117 -3.95 -50.72 -11.33
#